data_AF-A0A2N5X7T3-F1
#
_entry.id   AF-A0A2N5X7T3-F1
#
_cell.length_a   1.000
_cell.length_b   1.000
_cell.length_c   1.000
_cell.angle_alpha   90.00
_cell.angle_beta   90.00
_cell.angle_gamma   90.00
#
_symmetry.space_group_name_H-M   'P 1'
#
loop_
_entity.id
_entity.type
_entity.pdbx_description
1 polymer ?
#
loop_
_entity_poly.entity_id
_entity_poly.type
_entity_poly.pdbx_seq_one_letter_code
_entity_poly.pdbx_strand_id
1 'polypeptide(L)'
;ARPERIVAATGPAVCGGCYEVPEEMRAEVAAAVPEAWATTRRGTPALDVPAGVHAQLARAGVRVRERSPVCTLESPDHFSYRREATTGRLAGYVWLDEHEGPKST
;
A
#
# COMPACT_ATOMS: atom_id res chain seq x y z
N ALA A 1 17.04 -9.94 9.10
CA ALA A 1 17.56 -8.64 8.61
C ALA A 1 17.46 -7.59 9.72
N ARG A 2 18.25 -6.51 9.67
CA ARG A 2 18.16 -5.38 10.62
C ARG A 2 17.11 -4.38 10.09
N PRO A 3 15.97 -4.14 10.77
CA PRO A 3 14.89 -3.30 10.23
C PRO A 3 15.32 -1.88 9.82
N GLU A 4 16.24 -1.29 10.56
CA GLU A 4 16.81 0.03 10.29
C GLU A 4 17.64 0.09 9.00
N ARG A 5 18.00 -1.08 8.43
CA ARG A 5 18.65 -1.23 7.13
C ARG A 5 17.68 -1.60 6.00
N ILE A 6 16.38 -1.70 6.29
CA ILE A 6 15.33 -1.98 5.31
C ILE A 6 14.71 -0.65 4.89
N VAL A 7 14.52 -0.50 3.58
CA VAL A 7 13.73 0.58 3.00
C VAL A 7 12.51 -0.02 2.33
N ALA A 8 11.34 0.54 2.64
CA ALA A 8 10.08 0.14 2.02
C ALA A 8 9.56 1.23 1.07
N ALA A 9 8.93 0.79 -0.01
CA ALA A 9 8.13 1.62 -0.89
C ALA A 9 6.83 0.87 -1.21
N THR A 10 5.71 1.58 -1.33
CA THR A 10 4.43 0.99 -1.72
C THR A 10 3.96 1.57 -3.04
N GLY A 11 3.66 0.71 -4.00
CA GLY A 11 3.11 1.09 -5.31
C GLY A 11 1.63 1.50 -5.27
N PRO A 12 1.03 1.74 -6.45
CA PRO A 12 -0.38 2.10 -6.59
C PRO A 12 -1.32 1.10 -5.88
N ALA A 13 -2.29 1.61 -5.13
CA ALA A 13 -3.26 0.80 -4.40
C ALA A 13 -4.60 1.53 -4.32
N VAL A 14 -5.70 0.83 -4.03
CA VAL A 14 -6.97 1.52 -3.76
C VAL A 14 -6.85 2.32 -2.45
N CYS A 15 -7.25 3.59 -2.46
CA CYS A 15 -7.13 4.47 -1.29
C CYS A 15 -8.28 4.26 -0.29
N GLY A 16 -8.10 4.73 0.96
CA GLY A 16 -9.15 4.68 1.99
C GLY A 16 -10.42 5.44 1.63
N GLY A 17 -10.34 6.45 0.76
CA GLY A 17 -11.50 7.19 0.26
C GLY A 17 -12.36 6.39 -0.73
N CYS A 18 -11.89 5.22 -1.21
CA CYS A 18 -12.52 4.41 -2.24
C CYS A 18 -12.75 2.95 -1.83
N TYR A 19 -11.96 2.41 -0.91
CA TYR A 19 -12.00 0.98 -0.57
C TYR A 19 -13.11 0.66 0.42
N GLU A 20 -14.35 0.75 -0.07
CA GLU A 20 -15.54 0.37 0.68
C GLU A 20 -15.51 -1.10 1.09
N VAL A 21 -15.87 -1.38 2.33
CA VAL A 21 -15.97 -2.72 2.93
C VAL A 21 -17.18 -2.78 3.88
N PRO A 22 -17.65 -3.97 4.28
CA PRO A 22 -18.63 -4.07 5.37
C PRO A 22 -18.13 -3.47 6.68
N GLU A 23 -19.04 -2.94 7.51
CA GLU A 23 -18.69 -2.32 8.80
C GLU A 23 -17.92 -3.27 9.72
N GLU A 24 -18.36 -4.52 9.81
CA GLU A 24 -17.73 -5.54 10.66
C GLU A 24 -16.27 -5.76 10.26
N MET A 25 -15.99 -5.84 8.96
CA MET A 25 -14.63 -5.97 8.44
C MET A 25 -13.78 -4.75 8.75
N ARG A 26 -14.33 -3.54 8.63
CA ARG A 26 -13.61 -2.31 9.01
C ARG A 26 -13.26 -2.32 10.50
N ALA A 27 -14.23 -2.66 11.34
CA ALA A 27 -14.06 -2.70 12.79
C ALA A 27 -13.01 -3.74 13.20
N GLU A 28 -13.06 -4.94 12.63
CA GLU A 28 -12.10 -6.02 12.90
C GLU A 28 -10.67 -5.60 12.53
N VAL A 29 -10.46 -5.07 11.33
CA VAL A 29 -9.13 -4.64 10.88
C VAL A 29 -8.62 -3.49 11.72
N ALA A 30 -9.46 -2.50 12.04
CA ALA A 30 -9.04 -1.35 12.84
C ALA A 30 -8.76 -1.69 14.31
N ALA A 31 -9.36 -2.76 14.85
CA ALA A 31 -9.00 -3.27 16.17
C ALA A 31 -7.53 -3.74 16.22
N ALA A 32 -7.01 -4.29 15.10
CA ALA A 32 -5.61 -4.68 14.98
C ALA A 32 -4.69 -3.53 14.52
N VAL A 33 -5.16 -2.71 13.57
CA VAL A 33 -4.38 -1.64 12.92
C VAL A 33 -5.25 -0.38 12.81
N PRO A 34 -5.29 0.46 13.85
CA PRO A 34 -6.19 1.63 13.90
C PRO A 34 -6.03 2.60 12.73
N GLU A 35 -4.82 2.74 12.19
CA GLU A 35 -4.48 3.63 11.07
C GLU A 35 -5.09 3.17 9.74
N ALA A 36 -5.59 1.93 9.66
CA ALA A 36 -6.32 1.43 8.51
C ALA A 36 -7.78 1.89 8.50
N TRP A 37 -8.31 2.43 9.60
CA TRP A 37 -9.68 2.91 9.66
C TRP A 37 -9.90 4.06 8.66
N ALA A 38 -10.89 3.90 7.79
CA ALA A 38 -11.27 4.94 6.85
C ALA A 38 -12.78 5.04 6.69
N THR A 39 -13.18 6.11 6.00
CA THR A 39 -14.52 6.33 5.51
C THR A 39 -14.39 6.71 4.05
N THR A 40 -15.20 6.12 3.17
CA THR A 40 -15.19 6.50 1.76
C THR A 40 -15.60 7.96 1.61
N ARG A 41 -15.33 8.55 0.44
CA ARG A 41 -15.80 9.91 0.11
C ARG A 41 -17.33 10.07 0.14
N ARG A 42 -18.08 8.96 0.15
CA ARG A 42 -19.56 8.96 0.24
C ARG A 42 -20.07 8.66 1.65
N GLY A 43 -19.20 8.59 2.65
CA GLY A 43 -19.60 8.38 4.04
C GLY A 43 -19.80 6.91 4.45
N THR A 44 -19.39 5.95 3.61
CA THR A 44 -19.53 4.51 3.91
C THR A 44 -18.28 3.93 4.58
N PRO A 45 -18.39 2.79 5.28
CA PRO A 45 -17.26 2.13 5.92
C PRO A 45 -16.17 1.75 4.91
N ALA A 46 -14.90 2.06 5.21
CA ALA A 46 -13.77 1.80 4.32
C ALA A 46 -12.49 1.41 5.06
N LEU A 47 -11.50 0.93 4.30
CA LEU A 47 -10.14 0.67 4.79
C LEU A 47 -9.08 1.43 3.98
N ASP A 48 -8.18 2.14 4.67
CA ASP A 48 -6.92 2.63 4.08
C ASP A 48 -5.83 1.57 4.28
N VAL A 49 -5.81 0.56 3.41
CA VAL A 49 -4.79 -0.51 3.44
C VAL A 49 -3.37 0.07 3.36
N PRO A 50 -3.04 1.03 2.46
CA PRO A 50 -1.74 1.69 2.48
C PRO A 50 -1.38 2.29 3.84
N ALA A 51 -2.28 3.03 4.49
CA ALA A 51 -2.00 3.59 5.81
C ALA A 51 -1.74 2.49 6.86
N GLY A 52 -2.54 1.42 6.86
CA GLY A 52 -2.34 0.27 7.74
C GLY A 52 -1.00 -0.45 7.52
N VAL A 53 -0.56 -0.60 6.27
CA VAL A 53 0.75 -1.18 5.94
C VAL A 53 1.88 -0.27 6.43
N HIS A 54 1.76 1.04 6.21
CA HIS A 54 2.77 2.01 6.63
C HIS A 54 2.91 2.08 8.14
N ALA A 55 1.79 2.04 8.88
CA ALA A 55 1.79 1.97 10.34
C ALA A 55 2.52 0.73 10.85
N GLN A 56 2.26 -0.44 10.25
CA GLN A 56 2.94 -1.67 10.63
C GLN A 56 4.45 -1.62 10.34
N LEU A 57 4.85 -1.09 9.17
CA LEU A 57 6.27 -0.89 8.82
C LEU A 57 6.96 0.04 9.83
N ALA A 58 6.30 1.13 10.22
CA ALA A 58 6.83 2.07 11.21
C ALA A 58 7.02 1.39 12.58
N ARG A 59 6.02 0.64 13.06
CA ARG A 59 6.13 -0.14 14.32
C ARG A 59 7.25 -1.18 14.27
N ALA A 60 7.53 -1.74 13.09
CA ALA A 60 8.63 -2.68 12.88
C ALA A 60 10.01 -2.01 12.78
N GLY A 61 10.11 -0.68 12.82
CA GLY A 61 11.36 0.07 12.70
C GLY A 61 11.89 0.18 11.26
N VAL A 62 11.04 -0.05 10.25
CA VAL A 62 11.39 0.04 8.83
C VAL A 62 11.17 1.47 8.32
N ARG A 63 12.14 2.01 7.58
CA ARG A 63 12.00 3.32 6.94
C ARG A 63 11.18 3.19 5.65
N VAL A 64 10.03 3.88 5.60
CA VAL A 64 9.30 4.08 4.35
C VAL A 64 9.92 5.23 3.58
N ARG A 65 10.32 4.98 2.33
CA ARG A 65 10.86 6.01 1.43
C ARG A 65 9.81 6.59 0.50
N GLU A 66 8.82 5.79 0.10
CA GLU A 66 7.81 6.22 -0.86
C GLU A 66 6.45 5.60 -0.60
N ARG A 67 5.42 6.44 -0.65
CA ARG A 67 4.02 6.06 -0.80
C ARG A 67 3.56 6.55 -2.16
N SER A 68 3.21 5.64 -3.06
CA SER A 68 2.56 6.04 -4.31
C SER A 68 1.28 6.82 -3.99
N PRO A 69 1.07 8.00 -4.59
CA PRO A 69 -0.17 8.77 -4.42
C PRO A 69 -1.32 8.21 -5.26
N VAL A 70 -1.08 7.19 -6.08
CA VAL A 70 -2.03 6.71 -7.08
C VAL A 70 -3.07 5.79 -6.45
N CYS A 71 -4.33 6.20 -6.53
CA CYS A 71 -5.47 5.32 -6.30
C CYS A 71 -5.78 4.50 -7.56
N THR A 72 -5.63 3.17 -7.52
CA THR A 72 -5.88 2.33 -8.71
C THR A 72 -7.32 2.40 -9.18
N LEU A 73 -8.28 2.64 -8.29
CA LEU A 73 -9.69 2.81 -8.64
C LEU A 73 -9.95 4.12 -9.42
N GLU A 74 -9.31 5.22 -9.00
CA GLU A 74 -9.50 6.55 -9.60
C GLU A 74 -8.66 6.75 -10.87
N SER A 75 -7.49 6.12 -10.94
CA SER A 75 -6.58 6.25 -12.07
C SER A 75 -7.11 5.50 -13.31
N PRO A 76 -7.21 6.16 -14.47
CA PRO A 76 -7.53 5.47 -15.73
C PRO A 76 -6.37 4.60 -16.22
N ASP A 77 -5.13 4.95 -15.88
CA ASP A 77 -3.91 4.28 -16.36
C ASP A 77 -3.54 2.99 -15.60
N HIS A 78 -4.36 2.55 -14.64
CA HIS A 78 -4.07 1.42 -13.78
C HIS A 78 -5.23 0.43 -13.75
N PHE A 79 -4.95 -0.87 -13.86
CA PHE A 79 -5.97 -1.90 -13.68
C PHE A 79 -6.58 -1.84 -12.27
N SER A 80 -7.90 -1.97 -12.19
CA SER A 80 -8.62 -2.02 -10.91
C SER A 80 -9.76 -3.01 -10.96
N TYR A 81 -9.62 -4.10 -10.19
CA TYR A 81 -10.68 -5.08 -10.02
C TYR A 81 -11.96 -4.45 -9.47
N ARG A 82 -11.83 -3.48 -8.56
CA ARG A 82 -13.00 -2.82 -7.96
C ARG A 82 -13.76 -1.95 -8.96
N ARG A 83 -13.09 -1.45 -10.01
CA ARG A 83 -13.72 -0.67 -11.08
C ARG A 83 -14.33 -1.56 -12.18
N GLU A 84 -13.60 -2.59 -12.61
CA GLU A 84 -13.90 -3.31 -13.86
C GLU A 84 -14.28 -4.79 -13.67
N ALA A 85 -14.14 -5.35 -12.47
CA ALA A 85 -14.23 -6.78 -12.16
C ALA A 85 -13.25 -7.64 -12.99
N THR A 86 -13.55 -7.92 -14.25
CA THR A 86 -12.64 -8.65 -15.15
C THR A 86 -11.67 -7.66 -15.80
N THR A 87 -10.43 -7.62 -15.31
CA THR A 87 -9.38 -6.67 -15.76
C THR A 87 -8.00 -7.32 -15.73
N GLY A 88 -6.97 -6.59 -16.19
CA GLY A 88 -5.57 -6.99 -16.12
C GLY A 88 -4.99 -6.99 -14.70
N ARG A 89 -3.67 -7.07 -14.57
CA ARG A 89 -2.97 -7.04 -13.27
C ARG A 89 -1.76 -6.12 -13.33
N LEU A 90 -1.50 -5.45 -12.22
CA LEU A 90 -0.27 -4.71 -11.98
C LEU A 90 0.77 -5.66 -11.36
N ALA A 91 2.05 -5.33 -11.54
CA ALA A 91 3.15 -6.04 -10.90
C ALA A 91 4.18 -5.04 -10.36
N GLY A 92 4.74 -5.35 -9.19
CA GLY A 92 5.87 -4.63 -8.61
C GLY A 92 7.11 -5.51 -8.71
N TYR A 93 8.19 -4.98 -9.27
CA TYR A 93 9.46 -5.68 -9.43
C TYR A 93 10.55 -4.95 -8.66
N VAL A 94 11.39 -5.71 -7.97
CA VAL A 94 12.61 -5.22 -7.33
C VAL A 94 13.70 -6.25 -7.58
N TRP A 95 14.88 -5.78 -7.99
CA TRP A 95 16.05 -6.61 -8.20
C TRP A 95 17.27 -5.85 -7.71
N LEU A 96 18.34 -6.59 -7.43
CA LEU A 96 19.66 -6.01 -7.26
C LEU A 96 20.27 -5.94 -8.65
N ASP A 97 20.72 -4.76 -9.06
CA ASP A 97 21.55 -4.64 -10.24
C ASP A 97 22.95 -5.18 -9.93
N GLU A 98 23.60 -5.79 -10.92
CA GLU A 98 24.99 -6.24 -10.81
C GLU A 98 25.91 -5.03 -10.88
N HIS A 99 26.01 -4.26 -9.79
CA HIS A 99 27.05 -3.24 -9.69
C HIS A 99 28.40 -3.91 -9.41
N GLU A 100 29.26 -4.01 -10.44
CA GLU A 100 30.72 -4.13 -10.27
C GLU A 100 31.17 -2.99 -9.34
N GLY A 101 31.60 -3.32 -8.12
CA GLY A 101 32.21 -2.35 -7.21
C GLY A 101 33.49 -1.75 -7.81
N PRO A 102 33.99 -0.61 -7.30
CA PRO A 102 35.23 -0.02 -7.80
C PRO A 102 36.37 -1.06 -7.72
N LYS A 103 37.03 -1.34 -8.85
CA LYS A 103 38.23 -2.17 -8.88
C LYS A 103 39.29 -1.49 -8.01
N SER A 104 39.67 -2.13 -6.91
CA SER A 104 40.81 -1.71 -6.11
C SER A 104 42.06 -1.79 -6.98
N THR A 105 42.61 -0.63 -7.36
CA THR A 105 44.00 -0.47 -7.82
C THR A 105 44.95 -0.57 -6.63
#